data_AF-X1VK33-F1
#
_entry.id   AF-X1VK33-F1
#
_cell.length_a   1.000
_cell.length_b   1.000
_cell.length_c   1.000
_cell.angle_alpha   90.00
_cell.angle_beta   90.00
_cell.angle_gamma   90.00
#
_symmetry.space_group_name_H-M   'P 1'
#
loop_
_entity.id
_entity.type
_entity.pdbx_description
1 polymer ?
#
loop_
_entity_poly.entity_id
_entity_poly.type
_entity_poly.pdbx_seq_one_letter_code
_entity_poly.pdbx_strand_id
1 'polypeptide(L)'
;MDKDQLLAQLERNINSVPYIAGISNHMGSKFTEDQDKMEIVLKKAQEKGLYFLDSRTTKKTVGYTLAKAMDIKTAERDLFIDNNKDPLAIEKQLKKL
;
A
#
# COMPACT_ATOMS: atom_id res chain seq x y z
N MET A 1 1.27 3.24 -18.35
CA MET A 1 1.68 1.87 -18.00
C MET A 1 0.50 0.98 -18.23
N ASP A 2 0.64 0.03 -19.15
CA ASP A 2 -0.39 -0.99 -19.40
C ASP A 2 -0.37 -2.08 -18.32
N LYS A 3 -1.29 -3.04 -18.43
CA LYS A 3 -1.44 -4.15 -17.48
C LYS A 3 -0.19 -5.02 -17.40
N ASP A 4 0.45 -5.33 -18.52
CA ASP A 4 1.57 -6.26 -18.56
C ASP A 4 2.83 -5.61 -17.97
N GLN A 5 3.06 -4.34 -18.27
CA GLN A 5 4.10 -3.54 -17.65
C GLN A 5 3.89 -3.41 -16.13
N LEU A 6 2.63 -3.21 -15.69
CA LEU A 6 2.27 -3.14 -14.28
C LEU A 6 2.59 -4.44 -13.55
N LEU A 7 2.16 -5.58 -14.10
CA LEU A 7 2.40 -6.90 -13.51
C LEU A 7 3.88 -7.25 -13.52
N ALA A 8 4.59 -6.97 -14.62
CA ALA A 8 6.03 -7.20 -14.70
C ALA A 8 6.80 -6.36 -13.66
N GLN A 9 6.40 -5.10 -13.46
CA GLN A 9 7.02 -4.25 -12.43
C GLN A 9 6.70 -4.75 -11.02
N LEU A 10 5.46 -5.15 -10.74
CA LEU A 10 5.06 -5.68 -9.45
C LEU A 10 5.83 -6.97 -9.11
N GLU A 11 5.94 -7.89 -10.06
CA GLU A 11 6.68 -9.14 -9.88
C GLU A 11 8.17 -8.86 -9.60
N ARG A 12 8.78 -7.90 -10.32
CA ARG A 12 10.15 -7.46 -10.02
C ARG A 12 10.30 -6.91 -8.59
N ASN A 13 9.36 -6.08 -8.14
CA ASN A 13 9.40 -5.49 -6.81
C ASN A 13 9.26 -6.56 -5.71
N ILE A 14 8.31 -7.50 -5.87
CA ILE A 14 8.10 -8.62 -4.94
C ILE A 14 9.38 -9.47 -4.87
N ASN A 15 9.97 -9.82 -6.00
CA ASN A 15 11.15 -10.68 -6.04
C ASN A 15 12.44 -9.99 -5.56
N SER A 16 12.49 -8.66 -5.54
CA SER A 16 13.65 -7.90 -5.03
C SER A 16 13.79 -7.93 -3.51
N VAL A 17 12.74 -8.31 -2.78
CA VAL A 17 12.73 -8.37 -1.31
C VAL A 17 12.28 -9.77 -0.89
N PRO A 18 13.22 -10.69 -0.59
CA PRO A 18 12.85 -12.04 -0.22
C PRO A 18 12.10 -12.06 1.12
N TYR A 19 11.22 -13.05 1.28
CA TYR A 19 10.46 -13.31 2.52
C TYR A 19 9.45 -12.22 2.94
N ILE A 20 9.01 -11.35 2.02
CA ILE A 20 7.94 -10.40 2.33
C ILE A 20 6.64 -11.13 2.69
N ALA A 21 5.92 -10.59 3.69
CA ALA A 21 4.60 -11.06 4.08
C ALA A 21 3.47 -10.19 3.51
N GLY A 22 3.81 -8.99 3.02
CA GLY A 22 2.85 -8.03 2.47
C GLY A 22 3.51 -6.90 1.71
N ILE A 23 2.69 -6.06 1.10
CA ILE A 23 3.10 -4.89 0.32
C ILE A 23 2.37 -3.63 0.81
N SER A 24 2.96 -2.47 0.58
CA SER A 24 2.35 -1.16 0.80
C SER A 24 2.59 -0.25 -0.39
N ASN A 25 1.90 0.90 -0.44
CA ASN A 25 2.16 1.93 -1.43
C ASN A 25 3.11 3.01 -0.87
N HIS A 26 4.07 3.43 -1.69
CA HIS A 26 4.89 4.61 -1.43
C HIS A 26 4.47 5.73 -2.41
N MET A 27 4.08 6.90 -1.89
CA MET A 27 3.35 7.91 -2.66
C MET A 27 2.14 7.26 -3.36
N GLY A 28 1.96 7.55 -4.66
CA GLY A 28 1.03 6.81 -5.50
C GLY A 28 -0.40 7.34 -5.47
N SER A 29 -0.67 8.56 -4.99
CA SER A 29 -2.03 9.09 -4.86
C SER A 29 -2.90 8.90 -6.13
N LYS A 30 -2.37 9.24 -7.31
CA LYS A 30 -3.09 9.02 -8.58
C LYS A 30 -3.35 7.54 -8.88
N PHE A 31 -2.42 6.66 -8.51
CA PHE A 31 -2.53 5.22 -8.75
C PHE A 31 -3.52 4.58 -7.78
N THR A 32 -3.45 4.93 -6.50
CA THR A 32 -4.33 4.39 -5.46
C THR A 32 -5.77 4.88 -5.59
N GLU A 33 -6.04 5.92 -6.38
CA GLU A 33 -7.38 6.39 -6.76
C GLU A 33 -7.96 5.62 -7.96
N ASP A 34 -7.13 4.88 -8.69
CA ASP A 34 -7.51 4.14 -9.91
C ASP A 34 -7.90 2.70 -9.54
N GLN A 35 -9.20 2.43 -9.55
CA GLN A 35 -9.76 1.14 -9.16
C GLN A 35 -9.27 -0.01 -10.04
N ASP A 36 -9.29 0.16 -11.36
CA ASP A 36 -8.92 -0.89 -12.31
C ASP A 36 -7.45 -1.31 -12.11
N LYS A 37 -6.56 -0.33 -11.90
CA LYS A 37 -5.15 -0.62 -11.64
C LYS A 37 -4.91 -1.22 -10.26
N MET A 38 -5.62 -0.75 -9.23
CA MET A 38 -5.51 -1.30 -7.89
C MET A 38 -6.01 -2.75 -7.84
N GLU A 39 -7.07 -3.08 -8.56
CA GLU A 39 -7.58 -4.46 -8.64
C GLU A 39 -6.54 -5.41 -9.23
N ILE A 40 -5.82 -5.00 -10.28
CA ILE A 40 -4.74 -5.79 -10.88
C ILE A 40 -3.63 -6.07 -9.85
N VAL A 41 -3.21 -5.05 -9.10
CA VAL A 41 -2.14 -5.20 -8.09
C VAL A 41 -2.59 -6.08 -6.93
N LEU A 42 -3.79 -5.82 -6.39
CA LEU A 42 -4.33 -6.54 -5.24
C LEU A 42 -4.60 -8.01 -5.59
N LYS A 43 -5.10 -8.30 -6.78
CA LYS A 43 -5.27 -9.67 -7.26
C LYS A 43 -3.93 -10.40 -7.30
N LYS A 44 -2.88 -9.76 -7.82
CA LYS A 44 -1.55 -10.38 -7.86
C LYS A 44 -0.96 -10.57 -6.45
N ALA A 45 -1.18 -9.64 -5.54
CA ALA A 45 -0.77 -9.77 -4.14
C ALA A 45 -1.49 -10.95 -3.46
N GLN A 46 -2.80 -11.11 -3.70
CA GLN A 46 -3.60 -12.22 -3.20
C GLN A 46 -3.10 -13.57 -3.73
N GLU A 47 -2.81 -13.69 -5.02
CA GLU A 47 -2.23 -14.91 -5.62
C GLU A 47 -0.90 -15.32 -4.95
N LYS A 48 -0.14 -14.35 -4.44
CA LYS A 48 1.12 -14.56 -3.74
C LYS A 48 0.94 -14.74 -2.22
N GLY A 49 -0.28 -14.66 -1.70
CA GLY A 49 -0.58 -14.75 -0.27
C GLY A 49 -0.13 -13.55 0.56
N LEU A 50 0.02 -12.38 -0.07
CA LEU A 50 0.53 -11.16 0.55
C LEU A 50 -0.62 -10.31 1.13
N TYR A 51 -0.42 -9.76 2.34
CA TYR A 51 -1.32 -8.72 2.86
C TYR A 51 -1.06 -7.37 2.19
N PHE A 52 -2.03 -6.45 2.27
CA PHE A 52 -1.90 -5.08 1.79
C PHE A 52 -1.94 -4.06 2.94
N LEU A 53 -1.03 -3.09 2.93
CA LEU A 53 -1.06 -1.94 3.84
C LEU A 53 -1.24 -0.66 3.03
N ASP A 54 -2.41 -0.03 3.15
CA ASP A 54 -2.68 1.25 2.50
C ASP A 54 -2.04 2.39 3.31
N SER A 55 -1.00 3.02 2.75
CA SER A 55 -0.33 4.17 3.36
C SER A 55 -1.18 5.44 3.37
N ARG A 56 -2.36 5.44 2.75
CA ARG A 56 -3.33 6.55 2.65
C ARG A 56 -2.67 7.88 2.29
N THR A 57 -1.94 7.93 1.18
CA THR A 57 -1.29 9.15 0.68
C THR A 57 -2.28 10.14 0.05
N THR A 58 -3.52 9.72 -0.12
CA THR A 58 -4.68 10.52 -0.53
C THR A 58 -5.91 10.01 0.21
N LYS A 59 -6.87 10.90 0.49
CA LYS A 59 -8.16 10.53 1.08
C LYS A 59 -9.06 9.75 0.12
N LYS A 60 -8.74 9.77 -1.17
CA LYS A 60 -9.50 9.12 -2.23
C LYS A 60 -8.98 7.72 -2.59
N THR A 61 -8.00 7.19 -1.85
CA THR A 61 -7.49 5.84 -2.10
C THR A 61 -8.63 4.84 -2.04
N VAL A 62 -8.69 3.94 -3.02
CA VAL A 62 -9.61 2.80 -3.04
C VAL A 62 -8.93 1.53 -2.51
N GLY A 63 -7.63 1.58 -2.21
CA GLY A 63 -6.81 0.42 -1.91
C GLY A 63 -7.30 -0.39 -0.72
N TYR A 64 -7.52 0.25 0.43
CA TYR A 64 -8.03 -0.43 1.62
C TYR A 64 -9.40 -1.07 1.40
N THR A 65 -10.36 -0.29 0.88
CA THR A 65 -11.74 -0.74 0.66
C THR A 65 -11.80 -1.90 -0.34
N LEU A 66 -11.04 -1.82 -1.43
CA LEU A 66 -10.97 -2.86 -2.44
C LEU A 66 -10.29 -4.13 -1.90
N ALA A 67 -9.19 -4.00 -1.16
CA ALA A 67 -8.53 -5.13 -0.53
C ALA A 67 -9.45 -5.87 0.46
N LYS A 68 -10.23 -5.12 1.25
CA LYS A 68 -11.28 -5.70 2.11
C LYS A 68 -12.35 -6.44 1.31
N ALA A 69 -12.85 -5.85 0.23
CA ALA A 69 -13.88 -6.48 -0.60
C ALA A 69 -13.39 -7.76 -1.29
N MET A 70 -12.09 -7.86 -1.54
CA MET A 70 -11.43 -9.04 -2.12
C MET A 70 -11.00 -10.08 -1.08
N ASP A 71 -11.35 -9.90 0.20
CA ASP A 71 -10.95 -10.76 1.33
C ASP A 71 -9.42 -10.88 1.49
N ILE A 72 -8.69 -9.81 1.18
CA ILE A 72 -7.24 -9.72 1.40
C ILE A 72 -7.02 -9.17 2.81
N LYS A 73 -6.14 -9.81 3.59
CA LYS A 73 -5.68 -9.25 4.87
C LYS A 73 -5.15 -7.85 4.64
N THR A 74 -5.74 -6.86 5.30
CA THR A 74 -5.43 -5.47 5.01
C THR A 74 -5.51 -4.57 6.23
N ALA A 75 -4.69 -3.53 6.22
CA ALA A 75 -4.71 -2.43 7.17
C ALA A 75 -4.52 -1.11 6.43
N GLU A 76 -4.86 -0.02 7.09
CA GLU A 76 -4.59 1.32 6.57
C GLU A 76 -3.93 2.17 7.65
N ARG A 77 -3.11 3.14 7.24
CA ARG A 77 -2.38 3.97 8.17
C ARG A 77 -3.28 5.01 8.83
N ASP A 78 -3.35 4.98 10.15
CA ASP A 78 -4.08 5.97 10.96
C ASP A 78 -3.37 7.33 11.01
N LEU A 79 -2.07 7.32 11.35
CA LEU A 79 -1.29 8.53 11.65
C LEU A 79 0.05 8.53 10.91
N PHE A 80 0.51 9.70 10.46
CA PHE A 80 1.90 9.90 10.04
C PHE A 80 2.74 10.32 11.25
N ILE A 81 3.81 9.58 11.53
CA ILE A 81 4.65 9.83 12.71
C ILE A 81 5.87 10.72 12.41
N ASP A 82 6.26 10.86 11.15
CA ASP A 82 7.56 11.40 10.72
C ASP A 82 7.45 12.42 9.58
N ASN A 83 6.29 13.03 9.40
CA ASN A 83 6.10 14.10 8.40
C ASN A 83 6.98 15.33 8.67
N ASN A 84 7.38 15.52 9.93
CA ASN A 84 8.43 16.43 10.34
C ASN A 84 9.59 15.58 10.90
N LYS A 85 10.82 15.85 10.44
CA LYS A 85 12.03 15.11 10.83
C LYS A 85 12.57 15.50 12.21
N ASP A 86 12.00 16.51 12.85
CA ASP A 86 12.34 16.89 14.23
C ASP A 86 11.98 15.75 15.20
N PRO A 87 12.95 15.20 15.98
CA PRO A 87 12.69 14.16 16.97
C PRO A 87 11.56 14.47 17.94
N LEU A 88 11.39 15.74 18.36
CA LEU A 88 10.31 16.14 19.27
C LEU A 88 8.94 16.07 18.59
N ALA A 89 8.88 16.39 17.29
CA ALA A 89 7.66 16.24 16.51
C ALA A 89 7.29 14.76 16.34
N ILE A 90 8.28 13.89 16.11
CA ILE A 90 8.08 12.44 16.02
C ILE A 90 7.59 11.87 17.36
N GLU A 91 8.25 12.23 18.47
CA GLU A 91 7.84 11.81 19.81
C GLU A 91 6.40 12.22 20.13
N LYS A 92 6.00 13.44 19.73
CA LYS A 92 4.62 13.92 19.88
C LYS A 92 3.62 13.10 19.08
N GLN A 93 3.98 12.60 17.89
CA GLN A 93 3.09 11.73 17.12
C GLN A 93 3.00 10.33 17.73
N LEU A 94 4.11 9.78 18.20
CA LEU A 94 4.14 8.48 18.88
C LEU A 94 3.26 8.47 20.13
N LYS A 95 3.19 9.58 20.89
CA LYS A 95 2.31 9.73 22.05
C LYS A 95 0.80 9.76 21.73
N LYS A 96 0.41 9.77 20.46
CA LYS A 96 -1.00 9.70 20.02
C LYS A 96 -1.45 8.30 19.63
N LEU A 97 -0.52 7.35 19.53
CA LEU A 97 -0.81 5.93 19.33
C LEU A 97 -1.30 5.32 20.64
#